data_AF-A0A948QZH3-F1
#
_entry.id   AF-A0A948QZH3-F1
#
_cell.length_a   1.000
_cell.length_b   1.000
_cell.length_c   1.000
_cell.angle_alpha   90.00
_cell.angle_beta   90.00
_cell.angle_gamma   90.00
#
_symmetry.space_group_name_H-M   'P 1'
#
loop_
_entity.id
_entity.type
_entity.pdbx_description
1 polymer ?
#
loop_
_entity_poly.entity_id
_entity_poly.type
_entity_poly.pdbx_seq_one_letter_code
_entity_poly.pdbx_strand_id
1 'polypeptide(L)' 'MSEKRYTKDPVKPVTGIIGFIVLAVFILGLSHSISTGFAGFMGGLPFMLIAILVLAMAFYDYWDECLRKRK' A
#
# COMPACT_ATOMS: atom_id res chain seq x y z
N MET A 1 4.39 -36.27 6.43
CA MET A 1 5.16 -35.02 6.26
C MET A 1 4.18 -33.94 5.85
N SER A 2 3.80 -33.10 6.82
CA SER A 2 2.83 -31.99 6.83
C SER A 2 1.78 -31.88 5.72
N GLU A 3 0.59 -32.40 6.06
CA GLU A 3 -0.70 -31.87 5.60
C GLU A 3 -0.73 -30.37 5.89
N LYS A 4 -0.50 -29.53 4.86
CA LYS A 4 -0.83 -28.11 4.95
C LYS A 4 -2.34 -28.00 4.98
N ARG A 5 -2.91 -28.13 6.18
CA ARG A 5 -4.25 -27.66 6.53
C ARG A 5 -4.42 -26.27 5.92
N TYR A 6 -5.14 -26.17 4.82
CA TYR A 6 -5.59 -24.90 4.25
C TYR A 6 -6.70 -24.39 5.17
N THR A 7 -6.28 -23.83 6.30
CA THR A 7 -7.11 -22.95 7.10
C THR A 7 -7.28 -21.68 6.28
N LYS A 8 -8.54 -21.26 6.13
CA LYS A 8 -8.92 -20.00 5.50
C LYS A 8 -8.54 -18.90 6.50
N ASP A 9 -7.24 -18.62 6.62
CA ASP A 9 -6.71 -17.73 7.66
C ASP A 9 -7.28 -16.32 7.46
N PRO A 10 -8.25 -15.87 8.29
CA PRO A 10 -8.81 -14.53 8.15
C PRO A 10 -7.75 -13.44 8.44
N VAL A 11 -6.59 -13.85 8.95
CA VAL A 11 -5.47 -13.01 9.33
C VAL A 11 -4.81 -12.37 8.11
N LYS A 12 -4.66 -13.11 6.99
CA LYS A 12 -3.98 -12.62 5.77
C LYS A 12 -4.61 -11.34 5.17
N PRO A 13 -5.94 -11.28 4.96
CA PRO A 13 -6.55 -10.05 4.47
C PRO A 13 -6.54 -8.92 5.49
N VAL A 14 -6.66 -9.23 6.78
CA VAL A 14 -6.62 -8.22 7.84
C VAL A 14 -5.22 -7.58 7.93
N THR A 15 -4.16 -8.38 7.87
CA THR A 15 -2.79 -7.88 7.87
C THR A 15 -2.48 -7.09 6.59
N GLY A 16 -3.03 -7.50 5.44
CA GLY A 16 -2.91 -6.77 4.18
C GLY A 16 -3.56 -5.38 4.23
N ILE A 17 -4.78 -5.27 4.78
CA ILE A 17 -5.46 -3.98 4.98
C ILE A 17 -4.69 -3.08 5.93
N ILE A 18 -4.24 -3.62 7.07
CA ILE A 18 -3.49 -2.84 8.06
C ILE A 18 -2.19 -2.32 7.45
N GLY A 19 -1.46 -3.16 6.72
CA GLY A 19 -0.25 -2.75 5.98
C GLY A 19 -0.53 -1.64 4.97
N PHE A 20 -1.60 -1.78 4.18
CA PHE A 20 -2.03 -0.76 3.21
C PHE A 20 -2.36 0.58 3.89
N ILE A 21 -3.12 0.58 4.99
CA ILE A 21 -3.50 1.80 5.69
C ILE A 21 -2.29 2.51 6.29
N VAL A 22 -1.39 1.77 6.95
CA VAL A 22 -0.17 2.34 7.55
C VAL A 22 0.73 2.94 6.46
N LEU A 23 0.91 2.23 5.34
CA LEU A 23 1.68 2.70 4.19
C LEU A 23 1.05 3.95 3.56
N ALA A 24 -0.28 3.96 3.38
CA ALA A 24 -0.99 5.08 2.79
C ALA A 24 -0.86 6.35 3.66
N VAL A 25 -1.09 6.24 4.98
CA VAL A 25 -0.94 7.38 5.90
C VAL A 25 0.51 7.87 5.94
N PHE A 26 1.49 6.95 5.91
CA PHE A 26 2.90 7.30 5.86
C PHE A 26 3.26 8.09 4.59
N ILE A 27 2.87 7.61 3.40
CA ILE A 27 3.16 8.27 2.12
C ILE A 27 2.48 9.63 2.03
N LEU A 28 1.23 9.73 2.48
CA LEU A 28 0.50 11.01 2.52
C LEU A 28 1.17 12.00 3.48
N GLY A 29 1.63 11.54 4.65
CA GLY A 29 2.40 12.34 5.60
C GLY A 29 3.74 12.80 5.04
N LEU A 30 4.48 11.92 4.36
CA LEU A 30 5.71 12.28 3.65
C LEU A 30 5.44 13.29 2.53
N SER A 31 4.36 13.10 1.75
CA SER A 31 3.94 14.02 0.69
C SER A 31 3.71 15.42 1.21
N HIS A 32 2.94 15.51 2.29
CA HIS A 32 2.62 16.78 2.89
C HIS A 32 3.88 17.48 3.40
N SER A 33 4.74 16.76 4.13
CA SER A 33 5.98 17.31 4.69
C SER A 33 6.94 17.81 3.60
N ILE A 34 7.13 17.05 2.52
CA ILE A 34 8.05 17.40 1.43
C ILE A 34 7.47 18.53 0.57
N SER A 35 6.17 18.51 0.27
CA SER A 35 5.51 19.55 -0.53
C SER A 35 5.53 20.92 0.17
N THR A 36 5.37 20.95 1.50
CA THR A 36 5.51 22.19 2.28
C THR A 36 6.97 22.61 2.49
N GLY A 37 7.91 21.66 2.46
CA GLY A 37 9.31 21.89 2.83
C GLY A 37 10.29 22.17 1.69
N PHE A 38 10.11 21.60 0.49
CA PHE A 38 11.16 21.59 -0.54
C PHE A 38 10.96 22.55 -1.72
N ALA A 39 9.73 22.83 -2.14
CA ALA A 39 9.41 23.83 -3.16
C ALA A 39 7.90 23.84 -3.39
N GLY A 40 7.25 25.00 -3.23
CA GLY A 40 5.83 25.14 -3.56
C GLY A 40 5.53 24.60 -4.97
N PHE A 41 4.45 23.83 -5.10
CA PHE A 41 3.82 23.21 -6.29
C PHE A 41 4.72 22.52 -7.34
N MET A 42 5.79 23.14 -7.85
CA MET A 42 6.69 22.59 -8.87
C MET A 42 7.66 21.53 -8.34
N GLY A 43 8.05 21.57 -7.06
CA GLY A 43 8.88 20.52 -6.44
C GLY A 43 8.09 19.31 -5.94
N GLY A 44 6.80 19.50 -5.64
CA GLY A 44 5.90 18.43 -5.18
C GLY A 44 5.39 17.53 -6.31
N LEU A 45 5.49 17.96 -7.57
CA LEU A 45 4.99 17.23 -8.74
C LEU A 45 5.67 15.85 -8.94
N PRO A 46 7.01 15.71 -8.92
CA PRO A 46 7.65 14.39 -8.97
C PRO A 46 7.30 13.52 -7.76
N PHE A 47 7.12 14.13 -6.58
CA PHE A 47 6.74 13.40 -5.37
C PHE A 47 5.30 12.84 -5.47
N MET A 48 4.37 13.64 -6.00
CA MET A 48 2.98 13.22 -6.22
C MET A 48 2.90 12.02 -7.15
N LEU A 49 3.74 11.98 -8.19
CA LEU A 49 3.80 10.88 -9.15
C LEU A 49 4.27 9.57 -8.50
N ILE A 50 5.29 9.65 -7.65
CA ILE A 50 5.77 8.50 -6.86
C ILE A 50 4.71 8.05 -5.85
N ALA A 51 4.06 8.97 -5.15
CA ALA A 51 3.01 8.66 -4.18
C ALA A 51 1.83 7.91 -4.83
N ILE A 52 1.39 8.35 -6.01
CA ILE A 52 0.34 7.67 -6.78
C ILE A 52 0.79 6.28 -7.22
N LEU A 53 2.02 6.12 -7.72
CA LEU A 53 2.54 4.81 -8.13
C LEU A 53 2.61 3.82 -6.98
N VAL A 54 3.08 4.25 -5.81
CA VAL A 54 3.18 3.37 -4.64
C VAL A 54 1.79 3.02 -4.09
N LEU A 55 0.84 3.96 -4.07
CA LEU A 55 -0.57 3.67 -3.72
C LEU A 55 -1.19 2.66 -4.70
N ALA A 56 -0.93 2.79 -6.00
CA ALA A 56 -1.40 1.85 -7.00
C ALA A 56 -0.79 0.45 -6.84
N MET A 57 0.52 0.37 -6.55
CA MET A 57 1.18 -0.90 -6.22
C MET A 57 0.62 -1.53 -4.94
N ALA A 58 0.42 -0.74 -3.89
CA ALA A 58 -0.11 -1.24 -2.62
C ALA A 58 -1.57 -1.71 -2.77
N PHE A 59 -2.36 -1.04 -3.61
CA PHE A 59 -3.71 -1.49 -3.94
C PHE A 59 -3.69 -2.77 -4.79
N TYR A 60 -2.75 -2.88 -5.74
CA TYR A 60 -2.58 -4.10 -6.54
C TYR A 60 -2.15 -5.29 -5.68
N ASP A 61 -1.22 -5.09 -4.75
CA ASP A 61 -0.77 -6.10 -3.79
C ASP A 61 -1.95 -6.57 -2.92
N TYR A 62 -2.73 -5.63 -2.37
CA TYR A 62 -3.96 -5.96 -1.65
C TYR A 62 -4.96 -6.74 -2.52
N TRP A 63 -5.13 -6.38 -3.80
CA TRP A 63 -6.02 -7.05 -4.72
C TRP A 63 -5.52 -8.46 -5.11
N ASP A 64 -4.25 -8.65 -5.41
CA ASP A 64 -3.68 -9.97 -5.75
C ASP A 64 -3.69 -10.90 -4.53
N GLU A 65 -3.35 -10.40 -3.34
CA GLU A 65 -3.26 -11.21 -2.13
C GLU A 65 -4.64 -11.56 -1.53
N CYS A 66 -5.60 -10.63 -1.59
CA CYS A 66 -6.91 -10.81 -0.94
C CYS A 66 -8.05 -11.18 -1.89
N LEU A 67 -8.03 -10.67 -3.13
CA LEU A 67 -9.12 -10.85 -4.09
C LEU A 67 -8.79 -11.84 -5.20
N ARG A 68 -7.51 -12.01 -5.57
CA ARG A 68 -7.14 -13.03 -6.55
C ARG A 68 -7.11 -14.40 -5.90
N LYS A 69 -8.29 -15.03 -5.89
CA LYS A 69 -8.41 -16.48 -5.72
C LYS A 69 -7.66 -17.15 -6.87
N ARG A 70 -6.39 -17.48 -6.64
CA ARG A 70 -5.64 -18.43 -7.49
C ARG A 70 -6.40 -19.74 -7.38
N LYS A 71 -7.10 -20.09 -8.46
CA LYS A 71 -7.78 -21.35 -8.67
C LYS A 71 -6.77 -22.50 -8.63
#